data_AF-A0A8B8JUG1-F1
#
_entry.id   AF-A0A8B8JUG1-F1
#
_cell.length_a   1.000
_cell.length_b   1.000
_cell.length_c   1.000
_cell.angle_alpha   90.00
_cell.angle_beta   90.00
_cell.angle_gamma   90.00
#
_symmetry.space_group_name_H-M   'P 1'
#
loop_
_entity.id
_entity.type
_entity.pdbx_description
1 polymer ?
#
loop_
_entity_poly.entity_id
_entity_poly.type
_entity_poly.pdbx_seq_one_letter_code
_entity_poly.pdbx_strand_id
1 'polypeptide(L)'
;MAAHFLGLPSQLSFTTPIITTASSLPPKRSSMQTPSLLKCKPWRVPCAVSTEHTQTTENNRRTANYQPNHWNFDALSLRNNTQVEAVQERATKLEEEVRGMINSLEIEPRSLLDLVDKVKRLGLNYKFEEDIEKALEMIVSVNDTHKSGLHFTALSFRLLREHGFHVSQDVFGSFKDKEGSFKAEISNDVQGLLSLYDASYLAFEGETLLDEAREFSRTHLNNKLKEATATKMAKQVSHALELPYHRRLQRLEARWFIDNYEEKTPHDHLLLELAKLDFNMVQSLMQNELQELSRWWREIGLASKLDFVRDRLMEVYFWALGMAPHPQLSNCRKVVTKMFGLVTIIDDVYDVYGTLDDLQLFTDAVERWDVHVINALPEYMKLCFLALYNTVNDTAYTILKEKEENNLPCLAKSWSNLCKAFLQEAKWSNNKIIPAFDEYLENALVSSSGGALLAPSYFLVSPNNTNQALDSLTNCFGLVRSSCTIFRLCNDLATSEAELERGETTNSITSYMHETWTSEEQARQNLRILIDTEWKKMNEEQFLDSKFPKAFMEIAINMARVSHCTYQFGDGLGRPDNTAQNRIKLLLIEPIPISVTT
;
A
#
# COMPACT_ATOMS: atom_id res chain seq x y z
N MET A 1 -53.23 -0.67 16.16
CA MET A 1 -54.60 -1.10 15.79
C MET A 1 -54.52 -1.64 14.37
N ALA A 2 -54.28 -2.95 14.15
CA ALA A 2 -55.23 -4.08 14.21
C ALA A 2 -56.35 -3.94 13.14
N ALA A 3 -56.67 -4.89 12.25
CA ALA A 3 -56.37 -6.31 12.17
C ALA A 3 -56.66 -6.90 10.75
N HIS A 4 -55.97 -8.02 10.48
CA HIS A 4 -56.29 -9.24 9.70
C HIS A 4 -57.61 -9.42 8.93
N PHE A 5 -57.56 -10.16 7.81
CA PHE A 5 -58.24 -11.46 7.52
C PHE A 5 -57.81 -11.91 6.09
N LEU A 6 -56.91 -12.90 5.94
CA LEU A 6 -57.10 -14.36 5.69
C LEU A 6 -57.45 -14.78 4.24
N GLY A 7 -56.67 -15.72 3.69
CA GLY A 7 -57.03 -16.52 2.50
C GLY A 7 -55.87 -17.15 1.71
N LEU A 8 -55.28 -18.25 2.22
CA LEU A 8 -54.66 -19.33 1.40
C LEU A 8 -55.79 -20.30 0.94
N PRO A 9 -55.60 -21.31 0.05
CA PRO A 9 -54.35 -21.90 -0.46
C PRO A 9 -54.31 -22.23 -1.98
N SER A 10 -53.15 -22.55 -2.54
CA SER A 10 -52.95 -23.78 -3.33
C SER A 10 -51.51 -23.93 -3.83
N GLN A 11 -51.14 -25.20 -3.89
CA GLN A 11 -49.85 -25.81 -4.21
C GLN A 11 -49.28 -25.34 -5.55
N LEU A 12 -47.97 -25.07 -5.62
CA LEU A 12 -47.18 -25.28 -6.82
C LEU A 12 -45.73 -25.66 -6.43
N SER A 13 -45.35 -26.84 -6.89
CA SER A 13 -44.04 -27.45 -6.81
C SER A 13 -42.97 -26.63 -7.55
N PHE A 14 -41.86 -26.32 -6.89
CA PHE A 14 -40.66 -25.83 -7.55
C PHE A 14 -39.63 -26.96 -7.62
N THR A 15 -39.56 -27.57 -8.80
CA THR A 15 -38.47 -28.44 -9.24
C THR A 15 -37.24 -27.60 -9.56
N THR A 16 -36.12 -27.96 -8.94
CA THR A 16 -34.77 -27.47 -9.19
C THR A 16 -34.38 -27.68 -10.66
N PRO A 17 -33.89 -26.65 -11.40
CA PRO A 17 -33.25 -26.88 -12.68
C PRO A 17 -31.79 -27.24 -12.46
N ILE A 18 -31.46 -28.49 -12.77
CA ILE A 18 -30.10 -28.94 -13.08
C ILE A 18 -29.77 -28.34 -14.46
N ILE A 19 -28.86 -27.36 -14.50
CA ILE A 19 -28.28 -26.86 -15.74
C ILE A 19 -26.91 -27.51 -15.91
N THR A 20 -26.88 -28.56 -16.73
CA THR A 20 -25.71 -29.14 -17.36
C THR A 20 -25.30 -28.23 -18.53
N THR A 21 -24.21 -27.48 -18.40
CA THR A 21 -23.54 -26.87 -19.57
C THR A 21 -22.32 -27.68 -19.94
N ALA A 22 -22.51 -28.53 -20.96
CA ALA A 22 -21.44 -29.17 -21.70
C ALA A 22 -20.62 -28.09 -22.43
N SER A 23 -19.31 -28.04 -22.15
CA SER A 23 -18.36 -27.19 -22.86
C SER A 23 -18.12 -27.75 -24.28
N SER A 24 -18.81 -27.19 -25.27
CA SER A 24 -18.51 -27.45 -26.68
C SER A 24 -17.32 -26.59 -27.14
N LEU A 25 -16.16 -27.23 -27.30
CA LEU A 25 -14.98 -26.67 -27.98
C LEU A 25 -15.31 -26.35 -29.46
N PRO A 26 -14.89 -25.19 -30.01
CA PRO A 26 -14.99 -24.94 -31.44
C PRO A 26 -13.88 -25.68 -32.24
N PRO A 27 -14.11 -25.96 -33.53
CA PRO A 27 -13.33 -26.93 -34.29
C PRO A 27 -12.00 -26.38 -34.81
N LYS A 28 -11.01 -27.28 -34.87
CA LYS A 28 -9.68 -27.10 -35.49
C LYS A 28 -9.79 -26.54 -36.92
N ARG A 29 -9.17 -25.39 -37.16
CA ARG A 29 -8.71 -24.99 -38.50
C ARG A 29 -7.21 -25.29 -38.64
N SER A 30 -6.91 -26.02 -39.70
CA SER A 30 -5.59 -26.44 -40.14
C SER A 30 -4.88 -25.35 -40.95
N SER A 31 -3.55 -25.50 -41.00
CA SER A 31 -2.57 -24.83 -41.86
C SER A 31 -2.09 -23.44 -41.43
N MET A 32 -1.01 -23.40 -40.65
CA MET A 32 0.08 -22.43 -40.86
C MET A 32 1.43 -23.11 -40.55
N GLN A 33 2.43 -22.64 -41.28
CA GLN A 33 3.74 -23.21 -41.51
C GLN A 33 4.56 -23.42 -40.23
N THR A 34 5.32 -24.52 -40.20
CA THR A 34 6.33 -24.85 -39.19
C THR A 34 7.43 -23.80 -39.12
N PRO A 35 7.66 -23.12 -37.97
CA PRO A 35 8.93 -22.50 -37.67
C PRO A 35 9.87 -23.57 -37.09
N SER A 36 11.12 -23.52 -37.51
CA SER A 36 12.22 -24.40 -37.12
C SER A 36 12.31 -24.64 -35.61
N LEU A 37 12.44 -25.91 -35.22
CA LEU A 37 12.81 -26.37 -33.88
C LEU A 37 14.15 -25.75 -33.45
N LEU A 38 14.10 -24.62 -32.75
CA LEU A 38 15.19 -24.23 -31.86
C LEU A 38 15.15 -25.19 -30.68
N LYS A 39 16.13 -26.10 -30.66
CA LYS A 39 16.37 -27.04 -29.56
C LYS A 39 16.44 -26.26 -28.24
N CYS A 40 15.42 -26.37 -27.40
CA CYS A 40 15.53 -26.03 -25.98
C CYS A 40 16.68 -26.86 -25.40
N LYS A 41 17.74 -26.18 -24.94
CA LYS A 41 18.78 -26.84 -24.15
C LYS A 41 18.13 -27.27 -22.83
N PRO A 42 18.35 -28.51 -22.34
CA PRO A 42 17.96 -28.86 -20.99
C PRO A 42 18.74 -27.97 -20.01
N TRP A 43 18.02 -27.26 -19.15
CA TRP A 43 18.66 -26.36 -18.19
C TRP A 43 19.23 -27.19 -17.02
N ARG A 44 20.53 -27.04 -16.80
CA ARG A 44 21.16 -27.36 -15.52
C ARG A 44 21.06 -26.12 -14.65
N VAL A 45 20.47 -26.25 -13.46
CA VAL A 45 20.66 -25.29 -12.38
C VAL A 45 22.17 -25.11 -12.20
N PRO A 46 22.75 -23.92 -12.39
CA PRO A 46 24.11 -23.68 -11.94
C PRO A 46 24.03 -23.77 -10.41
N CYS A 47 24.56 -24.85 -9.85
CA CYS A 47 24.91 -24.87 -8.45
C CYS A 47 26.08 -23.89 -8.31
N ALA A 48 25.76 -22.60 -8.15
CA ALA A 48 26.73 -21.62 -7.71
C ALA A 48 27.04 -21.97 -6.27
N VAL A 49 28.12 -22.73 -6.06
CA VAL A 49 28.80 -22.71 -4.77
C VAL A 49 29.37 -21.30 -4.67
N SER A 50 28.63 -20.39 -4.05
CA SER A 50 29.17 -19.09 -3.69
C SER A 50 30.23 -19.31 -2.62
N THR A 51 31.47 -18.97 -2.95
CA THR A 51 32.58 -18.91 -2.00
C THR A 51 32.68 -17.56 -1.29
N GLU A 52 31.56 -16.84 -1.15
CA GLU A 52 31.49 -15.64 -0.31
C GLU A 52 30.78 -15.97 1.01
N HIS A 53 31.63 -16.22 2.00
CA HIS A 53 31.40 -16.44 3.43
C HIS A 53 29.98 -16.22 3.99
N THR A 54 29.12 -17.23 3.89
CA THR A 54 28.20 -17.54 5.00
C THR A 54 29.08 -18.09 6.13
N GLN A 55 29.36 -17.28 7.16
CA GLN A 55 30.05 -17.78 8.35
C GLN A 55 29.08 -18.67 9.12
N THR A 56 29.21 -19.98 8.96
CA THR A 56 28.60 -20.95 9.87
C THR A 56 29.27 -20.80 11.23
N THR A 57 28.52 -20.32 12.22
CA THR A 57 28.96 -20.32 13.61
C THR A 57 29.05 -21.76 14.16
N GLU A 58 29.66 -21.95 15.33
CA GLU A 58 29.93 -23.26 15.96
C GLU A 58 28.70 -24.21 16.08
N ASN A 59 27.47 -23.72 15.82
CA ASN A 59 26.21 -24.46 15.81
C ASN A 59 25.50 -24.59 14.44
N ASN A 60 26.18 -24.40 13.29
CA ASN A 60 25.60 -24.46 11.93
C ASN A 60 24.48 -23.43 11.63
N ARG A 61 24.40 -22.31 12.36
CA ARG A 61 23.40 -21.25 12.10
C ARG A 61 23.87 -20.29 11.00
N ARG A 62 22.93 -19.83 10.17
CA ARG A 62 23.22 -18.84 9.11
C ARG A 62 23.18 -17.41 9.70
N THR A 63 23.88 -16.50 9.03
CA THR A 63 23.81 -15.06 9.26
C THR A 63 23.66 -14.36 7.91
N ALA A 64 22.86 -13.31 7.85
CA ALA A 64 22.62 -12.53 6.63
C ALA A 64 23.54 -11.30 6.51
N ASN A 65 24.39 -11.04 7.51
CA ASN A 65 25.31 -9.89 7.53
C ASN A 65 24.61 -8.55 7.22
N TYR A 66 23.54 -8.25 7.95
CA TYR A 66 22.74 -7.05 7.73
C TYR A 66 23.53 -5.75 7.93
N GLN A 67 23.20 -4.74 7.13
CA GLN A 67 23.76 -3.40 7.31
C GLN A 67 23.30 -2.81 8.65
N PRO A 68 24.18 -2.08 9.38
CA PRO A 68 23.82 -1.44 10.63
C PRO A 68 22.76 -0.35 10.40
N ASN A 69 22.15 0.10 11.50
CA ASN A 69 21.27 1.26 11.49
C ASN A 69 22.08 2.54 11.16
N HIS A 70 21.58 3.32 10.21
CA HIS A 70 22.21 4.56 9.74
C HIS A 70 21.69 5.82 10.43
N TRP A 71 20.67 5.70 11.27
CA TRP A 71 19.93 6.83 11.83
C TRP A 71 20.33 7.12 13.27
N ASN A 72 20.59 8.40 13.55
CA ASN A 72 20.79 8.89 14.91
C ASN A 72 19.50 9.56 15.42
N PHE A 73 18.77 8.85 16.29
CA PHE A 73 17.51 9.35 16.84
C PHE A 73 17.70 10.51 17.84
N ASP A 74 18.86 10.64 18.49
CA ASP A 74 19.12 11.75 19.44
C ASP A 74 19.22 13.10 18.71
N ALA A 75 19.61 13.09 17.42
CA ALA A 75 19.69 14.29 16.60
C ALA A 75 18.30 14.87 16.23
N LEU A 76 17.23 14.07 16.37
CA LEU A 76 15.85 14.53 16.12
C LEU A 76 15.33 15.45 17.24
N SER A 77 15.96 15.45 18.42
CA SER A 77 15.51 16.22 19.60
C SER A 77 15.86 17.71 19.57
N LEU A 78 16.69 18.17 18.62
CA LEU A 78 17.29 19.52 18.64
C LEU A 78 16.55 20.60 17.83
N ARG A 79 15.30 20.37 17.37
CA ARG A 79 14.57 21.31 16.47
C ARG A 79 13.29 21.93 17.05
N ASN A 80 13.18 22.12 18.35
CA ASN A 80 12.04 22.87 18.92
C ASN A 80 12.32 24.38 18.92
N ASN A 81 11.85 25.04 17.85
CA ASN A 81 11.91 26.50 17.66
C ASN A 81 10.84 27.22 18.50
N THR A 82 11.23 28.34 19.09
CA THR A 82 10.44 29.30 19.88
C THR A 82 9.32 30.04 19.11
N GLN A 83 8.78 29.46 18.03
CA GLN A 83 7.77 30.09 17.13
C GLN A 83 6.53 29.21 16.88
N VAL A 84 6.33 28.13 17.63
CA VAL A 84 5.23 27.17 17.39
C VAL A 84 3.84 27.84 17.42
N GLU A 85 3.59 28.74 18.38
CA GLU A 85 2.29 29.39 18.54
C GLU A 85 1.93 30.30 17.36
N ALA A 86 2.87 31.14 16.91
CA ALA A 86 2.65 32.05 15.78
C ALA A 86 2.45 31.29 14.46
N VAL A 87 3.19 30.19 14.26
CA VAL A 87 3.01 29.31 13.10
C VAL A 87 1.64 28.64 13.12
N GLN A 88 1.22 28.16 14.29
CA GLN A 88 -0.10 27.54 14.47
C GLN A 88 -1.23 28.54 14.20
N GLU A 89 -1.13 29.76 14.74
CA GLU A 89 -2.12 30.82 14.52
C GLU A 89 -2.23 31.19 13.03
N ARG A 90 -1.09 31.34 12.34
CA ARG A 90 -1.07 31.62 10.90
C ARG A 90 -1.68 30.48 10.09
N ALA A 91 -1.35 29.22 10.41
CA ALA A 91 -1.92 28.05 9.75
C ALA A 91 -3.44 27.99 9.93
N THR A 92 -3.96 28.24 11.14
CA THR A 92 -5.41 28.27 11.40
C THR A 92 -6.11 29.36 10.59
N LYS A 93 -5.53 30.56 10.51
CA LYS A 93 -6.11 31.64 9.68
C LYS A 93 -6.16 31.27 8.20
N LEU A 94 -5.08 30.71 7.67
CA LEU A 94 -5.02 30.25 6.27
C LEU A 94 -6.01 29.11 5.99
N GLU A 95 -6.22 28.22 6.97
CA GLU A 95 -7.20 27.14 6.86
C GLU A 95 -8.62 27.69 6.67
N GLU A 96 -9.03 28.71 7.43
CA GLU A 96 -10.32 29.38 7.24
C GLU A 96 -10.44 30.09 5.89
N GLU A 97 -9.36 30.74 5.42
CA GLU A 97 -9.33 31.38 4.10
C GLU A 97 -9.52 30.33 2.99
N VAL A 98 -8.84 29.19 3.07
CA VAL A 98 -8.98 28.08 2.11
C VAL A 98 -10.37 27.44 2.17
N ARG A 99 -10.93 27.26 3.37
CA ARG A 99 -12.31 26.79 3.55
C ARG A 99 -13.32 27.72 2.89
N GLY A 100 -13.12 29.04 3.02
CA GLY A 100 -13.92 30.05 2.33
C GLY A 100 -13.82 29.98 0.81
N MET A 101 -12.63 29.66 0.28
CA MET A 101 -12.44 29.47 -1.17
C MET A 101 -13.19 28.25 -1.71
N ILE A 102 -13.14 27.11 -1.00
CA ILE A 102 -13.82 25.87 -1.42
C ILE A 102 -15.35 26.04 -1.40
N ASN A 103 -15.87 26.71 -0.36
CA ASN A 103 -17.32 26.88 -0.16
C ASN A 103 -17.90 28.12 -0.87
N SER A 104 -17.14 28.80 -1.73
CA SER A 104 -17.64 29.97 -2.46
C SER A 104 -18.76 29.59 -3.42
N LEU A 105 -19.91 30.27 -3.35
CA LEU A 105 -21.03 30.06 -4.27
C LEU A 105 -20.79 30.63 -5.68
N GLU A 106 -19.79 31.49 -5.83
CA GLU A 106 -19.47 32.17 -7.08
C GLU A 106 -18.42 31.43 -7.92
N ILE A 107 -17.81 30.37 -7.39
CA ILE A 107 -16.74 29.63 -8.07
C ILE A 107 -17.31 28.82 -9.24
N GLU A 108 -16.67 28.93 -10.41
CA GLU A 108 -16.99 28.06 -11.55
C GLU A 108 -16.67 26.60 -11.20
N PRO A 109 -17.52 25.60 -11.56
CA PRO A 109 -17.26 24.19 -11.28
C PRO A 109 -15.88 23.68 -11.73
N ARG A 110 -15.34 24.21 -12.82
CA ARG A 110 -13.99 23.87 -13.31
C ARG A 110 -12.90 24.35 -12.36
N SER A 111 -12.99 25.61 -11.92
CA SER A 111 -12.06 26.18 -10.95
C SER A 111 -12.19 25.50 -9.59
N LEU A 112 -13.38 25.05 -9.21
CA LEU A 112 -13.61 24.27 -7.99
C LEU A 112 -12.92 22.90 -8.06
N LEU A 113 -13.05 22.18 -9.17
CA LEU A 113 -12.35 20.91 -9.40
C LEU A 113 -10.82 21.08 -9.32
N ASP A 114 -10.28 22.13 -9.96
CA ASP A 114 -8.86 22.44 -9.91
C ASP A 114 -8.39 22.78 -8.48
N LEU A 115 -9.20 23.54 -7.73
CA LEU A 115 -8.93 23.88 -6.34
C LEU A 115 -8.90 22.63 -5.45
N VAL A 116 -9.91 21.76 -5.58
CA VAL A 116 -9.98 20.49 -4.85
C VAL A 116 -8.76 19.61 -5.17
N ASP A 117 -8.36 19.52 -6.45
CA ASP A 117 -7.17 18.75 -6.84
C ASP A 117 -5.89 19.32 -6.23
N LYS A 118 -5.72 20.64 -6.26
CA LYS A 118 -4.57 21.32 -5.65
C LYS A 118 -4.52 21.07 -4.14
N VAL A 119 -5.63 21.22 -3.43
CA VAL A 119 -5.74 20.95 -1.98
C VAL A 119 -5.32 19.51 -1.68
N LYS A 120 -5.81 18.54 -2.49
CA LYS A 120 -5.47 17.14 -2.33
C LYS A 120 -3.98 16.86 -2.60
N ARG A 121 -3.46 17.32 -3.73
CA ARG A 121 -2.04 17.14 -4.13
C ARG A 121 -1.07 17.87 -3.20
N LEU A 122 -1.49 18.94 -2.54
CA LEU A 122 -0.70 19.63 -1.50
C LEU A 122 -0.72 18.90 -0.15
N GLY A 123 -1.43 17.77 -0.02
CA GLY A 123 -1.51 16.99 1.20
C GLY A 123 -2.45 17.57 2.26
N LEU A 124 -3.33 18.49 1.88
CA LEU A 124 -4.24 19.19 2.79
C LEU A 124 -5.64 18.55 2.86
N ASN A 125 -5.88 17.46 2.13
CA ASN A 125 -7.20 16.81 2.01
C ASN A 125 -7.91 16.55 3.34
N TYR A 126 -7.17 16.03 4.33
CA TYR A 126 -7.70 15.64 5.63
C TYR A 126 -8.22 16.82 6.49
N LYS A 127 -7.89 18.06 6.11
CA LYS A 127 -8.40 19.28 6.77
C LYS A 127 -9.74 19.75 6.22
N PHE A 128 -10.08 19.31 5.01
CA PHE A 128 -11.20 19.83 4.24
C PHE A 128 -12.11 18.71 3.75
N GLU A 129 -12.15 17.55 4.41
CA GLU A 129 -12.92 16.39 3.93
C GLU A 129 -14.40 16.72 3.69
N GLU A 130 -15.05 17.36 4.66
CA GLU A 130 -16.47 17.75 4.54
C GLU A 130 -16.69 18.85 3.48
N ASP A 131 -15.75 19.78 3.35
CA ASP A 131 -15.83 20.87 2.38
C ASP A 131 -15.66 20.32 0.94
N ILE A 132 -14.72 19.39 0.76
CA ILE A 132 -14.47 18.70 -0.51
C ILE A 132 -15.66 17.81 -0.88
N GLU A 133 -16.23 17.07 0.07
CA GLU A 133 -17.40 16.22 -0.19
C GLU A 133 -18.58 17.05 -0.71
N LYS A 134 -18.91 18.17 -0.04
CA LYS A 134 -19.95 19.11 -0.49
C LYS A 134 -19.64 19.70 -1.87
N ALA A 135 -18.38 20.07 -2.12
CA ALA A 135 -17.95 20.58 -3.43
C ALA A 135 -18.18 19.54 -4.54
N LEU A 136 -17.85 18.27 -4.29
CA LEU A 136 -18.04 17.19 -5.24
C LEU A 136 -19.52 16.86 -5.47
N GLU A 137 -20.35 16.87 -4.43
CA GLU A 137 -21.82 16.75 -4.56
C GLU A 137 -22.41 17.84 -5.46
N MET A 138 -21.95 19.09 -5.27
CA MET A 138 -22.34 20.20 -6.14
C MET A 138 -21.93 19.95 -7.59
N ILE A 139 -20.70 19.48 -7.84
CA ILE A 139 -20.21 19.17 -9.19
C ILE A 139 -21.08 18.09 -9.86
N VAL A 140 -21.48 17.05 -9.12
CA VAL A 140 -22.38 16.01 -9.63
C VAL A 140 -23.74 16.60 -10.02
N SER A 141 -24.29 17.52 -9.21
CA SER A 141 -25.61 18.11 -9.45
C SER A 141 -25.71 18.98 -10.71
N VAL A 142 -24.61 19.62 -11.12
CA VAL A 142 -24.57 20.55 -12.26
C VAL A 142 -24.55 19.82 -13.62
N ASN A 143 -24.17 18.54 -13.66
CA ASN A 143 -24.20 17.66 -14.85
C ASN A 143 -23.53 18.23 -16.13
N ASP A 144 -22.51 19.10 -15.97
CA ASP A 144 -21.84 19.80 -17.09
C ASP A 144 -20.38 19.36 -17.33
N THR A 145 -19.94 18.29 -16.66
CA THR A 145 -18.55 17.80 -16.70
C THR A 145 -18.18 17.07 -17.99
N HIS A 146 -19.18 16.67 -18.80
CA HIS A 146 -18.96 15.96 -20.07
C HIS A 146 -18.67 16.88 -21.27
N LYS A 147 -18.83 18.21 -21.12
CA LYS A 147 -18.64 19.19 -22.20
C LYS A 147 -17.36 20.02 -22.08
N SER A 148 -16.53 19.73 -21.09
CA SER A 148 -15.44 20.60 -20.65
C SER A 148 -14.04 20.21 -21.16
N GLY A 149 -13.92 19.17 -21.99
CA GLY A 149 -12.64 18.73 -22.56
C GLY A 149 -11.98 17.61 -21.74
N LEU A 150 -10.94 16.99 -22.30
CA LEU A 150 -10.38 15.75 -21.77
C LEU A 150 -9.87 15.89 -20.33
N HIS A 151 -9.14 16.98 -20.05
CA HIS A 151 -8.62 17.27 -18.71
C HIS A 151 -9.72 17.29 -17.65
N PHE A 152 -10.77 18.10 -17.85
CA PHE A 152 -11.82 18.26 -16.85
C PHE A 152 -12.70 17.03 -16.70
N THR A 153 -13.00 16.31 -17.79
CA THR A 153 -13.75 15.04 -17.69
C THR A 153 -12.95 13.99 -16.93
N ALA A 154 -11.64 13.86 -17.19
CA ALA A 154 -10.79 12.92 -16.48
C ALA A 154 -10.55 13.31 -15.02
N LEU A 155 -10.37 14.61 -14.75
CA LEU A 155 -10.20 15.14 -13.39
C LEU A 155 -11.46 14.91 -12.54
N SER A 156 -12.63 15.25 -13.09
CA SER A 156 -13.92 15.02 -12.46
C SER A 156 -14.13 13.54 -12.17
N PHE A 157 -13.93 12.67 -13.17
CA PHE A 157 -14.01 11.21 -12.99
C PHE A 157 -13.11 10.72 -11.85
N ARG A 158 -11.84 11.15 -11.84
CA ARG A 158 -10.87 10.74 -10.82
C ARG A 158 -11.30 11.19 -9.43
N LEU A 159 -11.57 12.48 -9.23
CA LEU A 159 -11.90 13.02 -7.92
C LEU A 159 -13.22 12.43 -7.38
N LEU A 160 -14.22 12.25 -8.24
CA LEU A 160 -15.49 11.63 -7.86
C LEU A 160 -15.29 10.17 -7.43
N ARG A 161 -14.57 9.35 -8.21
CA ARG A 161 -14.30 7.97 -7.83
C ARG A 161 -13.46 7.87 -6.56
N GLU A 162 -12.43 8.70 -6.40
CA GLU A 162 -11.62 8.72 -5.17
C GLU A 162 -12.43 9.06 -3.91
N HIS A 163 -13.62 9.65 -4.04
CA HIS A 163 -14.52 9.98 -2.94
C HIS A 163 -15.77 9.09 -2.90
N GLY A 164 -15.75 7.94 -3.61
CA GLY A 164 -16.82 6.94 -3.52
C GLY A 164 -18.04 7.20 -4.42
N PHE A 165 -18.01 8.22 -5.28
CA PHE A 165 -19.07 8.43 -6.28
C PHE A 165 -18.91 7.47 -7.45
N HIS A 166 -19.95 6.67 -7.72
CA HIS A 166 -19.95 5.76 -8.86
C HIS A 166 -20.10 6.54 -10.19
N VAL A 167 -19.01 6.66 -10.94
CA VAL A 167 -19.00 7.29 -12.28
C VAL A 167 -18.69 6.23 -13.34
N SER A 168 -19.52 6.09 -14.37
CA SER A 168 -19.29 5.12 -15.46
C SER A 168 -18.04 5.47 -16.28
N GLN A 169 -17.28 4.46 -16.74
CA GLN A 169 -16.21 4.65 -17.73
C GLN A 169 -16.71 5.28 -19.04
N ASP A 170 -18.00 5.13 -19.37
CA ASP A 170 -18.61 5.59 -20.63
C ASP A 170 -18.48 7.11 -20.87
N VAL A 171 -18.20 7.87 -19.80
CA VAL A 171 -17.89 9.30 -19.89
C VAL A 171 -16.70 9.59 -20.81
N PHE A 172 -15.81 8.61 -21.02
CA PHE A 172 -14.68 8.72 -21.94
C PHE A 172 -15.03 8.35 -23.39
N GLY A 173 -16.23 7.79 -23.64
CA GLY A 173 -16.70 7.42 -24.97
C GLY A 173 -16.82 8.62 -25.92
N SER A 174 -17.05 9.83 -25.41
CA SER A 174 -17.07 11.07 -26.21
C SER A 174 -15.72 11.43 -26.84
N PHE A 175 -14.63 10.84 -26.35
CA PHE A 175 -13.27 11.01 -26.88
C PHE A 175 -12.87 9.90 -27.86
N LYS A 176 -13.80 9.00 -28.21
CA LYS A 176 -13.58 7.97 -29.24
C LYS A 176 -14.10 8.38 -30.61
N ASP A 177 -13.44 7.89 -31.65
CA ASP A 177 -13.87 7.99 -33.05
C ASP A 177 -14.97 6.95 -33.37
N LYS A 178 -15.37 6.87 -34.64
CA LYS A 178 -16.45 5.98 -35.08
C LYS A 178 -16.01 4.51 -35.11
N GLU A 179 -14.70 4.29 -35.21
CA GLU A 179 -14.02 3.01 -35.21
C GLU A 179 -13.82 2.49 -33.78
N GLY A 180 -14.13 3.30 -32.77
CA GLY A 180 -14.05 2.96 -31.36
C GLY A 180 -12.65 3.14 -30.77
N SER A 181 -11.75 3.85 -31.43
CA SER A 181 -10.42 4.21 -30.91
C SER A 181 -10.41 5.63 -30.34
N PHE A 182 -9.48 5.96 -29.43
CA PHE A 182 -9.33 7.34 -28.96
C PHE A 182 -8.92 8.27 -30.12
N LYS A 183 -9.60 9.41 -30.20
CA LYS A 183 -9.41 10.45 -31.23
C LYS A 183 -7.95 10.90 -31.30
N ALA A 184 -7.36 10.93 -32.50
CA ALA A 184 -5.97 11.38 -32.66
C ALA A 184 -5.76 12.85 -32.26
N GLU A 185 -6.82 13.68 -32.29
CA GLU A 185 -6.75 15.09 -31.93
C GLU A 185 -6.41 15.32 -30.46
N ILE A 186 -6.81 14.40 -29.56
CA ILE A 186 -6.50 14.53 -28.12
C ILE A 186 -5.06 14.16 -27.79
N SER A 187 -4.32 13.54 -28.71
CA SER A 187 -2.91 13.17 -28.52
C SER A 187 -1.96 14.37 -28.33
N ASN A 188 -2.41 15.59 -28.63
CA ASN A 188 -1.65 16.82 -28.43
C ASN A 188 -1.99 17.55 -27.12
N ASP A 189 -3.08 17.19 -26.44
CA ASP A 189 -3.46 17.75 -25.15
C ASP A 189 -2.72 17.04 -24.00
N VAL A 190 -1.48 17.46 -23.74
CA VAL A 190 -0.62 16.82 -22.72
C VAL A 190 -1.26 16.85 -21.33
N GLN A 191 -1.92 17.95 -20.97
CA GLN A 191 -2.60 18.09 -19.67
C GLN A 191 -3.81 17.13 -19.58
N GLY A 192 -4.61 17.05 -20.65
CA GLY A 192 -5.70 16.08 -20.75
C GLY A 192 -5.23 14.64 -20.68
N LEU A 193 -4.13 14.31 -21.37
CA LEU A 193 -3.50 12.98 -21.33
C LEU A 193 -3.00 12.62 -19.94
N LEU A 194 -2.41 13.56 -19.19
CA LEU A 194 -1.99 13.32 -17.81
C LEU A 194 -3.17 13.00 -16.90
N SER A 195 -4.25 13.78 -17.01
CA SER A 195 -5.46 13.53 -16.22
C SER A 195 -6.14 12.22 -16.60
N LEU A 196 -6.18 11.88 -17.89
CA LEU A 196 -6.70 10.60 -18.37
C LEU A 196 -5.85 9.42 -17.85
N TYR A 197 -4.53 9.57 -17.87
CA TYR A 197 -3.61 8.58 -17.33
C TYR A 197 -3.88 8.34 -15.84
N ASP A 198 -3.90 9.39 -15.02
CA ASP A 198 -4.19 9.26 -13.58
C ASP A 198 -5.59 8.66 -13.32
N ALA A 199 -6.61 9.11 -14.05
CA ALA A 199 -7.99 8.61 -13.94
C ALA A 199 -8.12 7.12 -14.28
N SER A 200 -7.36 6.65 -15.27
CA SER A 200 -7.40 5.25 -15.72
C SER A 200 -6.96 4.22 -14.66
N TYR A 201 -6.29 4.66 -13.59
CA TYR A 201 -5.89 3.79 -12.48
C TYR A 201 -6.99 3.55 -11.44
N LEU A 202 -8.15 4.19 -11.59
CA LEU A 202 -9.36 3.96 -10.77
C LEU A 202 -10.31 2.95 -11.41
N ALA A 203 -9.85 2.21 -12.42
CA ALA A 203 -10.64 1.18 -13.09
C ALA A 203 -11.05 0.05 -12.13
N PHE A 204 -12.22 -0.54 -12.40
CA PHE A 204 -12.68 -1.79 -11.83
C PHE A 204 -12.40 -2.96 -12.77
N GLU A 205 -12.66 -4.18 -12.30
CA GLU A 205 -12.56 -5.37 -13.14
C GLU A 205 -13.63 -5.31 -14.25
N GLY A 206 -13.25 -5.68 -15.48
CA GLY A 206 -14.13 -5.58 -16.66
C GLY A 206 -14.22 -4.20 -17.33
N GLU A 207 -13.61 -3.15 -16.76
CA GLU A 207 -13.61 -1.80 -17.37
C GLU A 207 -12.53 -1.62 -18.43
N THR A 208 -12.73 -2.26 -19.59
CA THR A 208 -11.74 -2.26 -20.69
C THR A 208 -11.50 -0.88 -21.31
N LEU A 209 -12.47 0.05 -21.26
CA LEU A 209 -12.28 1.40 -21.79
C LEU A 209 -11.21 2.17 -21.01
N LEU A 210 -11.11 1.93 -19.70
CA LEU A 210 -10.07 2.54 -18.87
C LEU A 210 -8.71 1.89 -19.08
N ASP A 211 -8.65 0.59 -19.39
CA ASP A 211 -7.40 -0.06 -19.80
C ASP A 211 -6.89 0.52 -21.13
N GLU A 212 -7.78 0.70 -22.11
CA GLU A 212 -7.46 1.37 -23.37
C GLU A 212 -7.04 2.82 -23.15
N ALA A 213 -7.71 3.56 -22.25
CA ALA A 213 -7.36 4.93 -21.90
C ALA A 213 -5.96 5.02 -21.27
N ARG A 214 -5.62 4.05 -20.40
CA ARG A 214 -4.30 3.95 -19.78
C ARG A 214 -3.22 3.74 -20.83
N GLU A 215 -3.43 2.83 -21.77
CA GLU A 215 -2.44 2.51 -22.80
C GLU A 215 -2.27 3.65 -23.81
N PHE A 216 -3.39 4.24 -24.24
CA PHE A 216 -3.39 5.40 -25.13
C PHE A 216 -2.63 6.58 -24.51
N SER A 217 -3.00 6.96 -23.28
CA SER A 217 -2.36 8.08 -22.59
C SER A 217 -0.88 7.81 -22.30
N ARG A 218 -0.53 6.63 -21.81
CA ARG A 218 0.86 6.20 -21.58
C ARG A 218 1.71 6.31 -22.85
N THR A 219 1.19 5.82 -23.98
CA THR A 219 1.91 5.83 -25.26
C THR A 219 2.20 7.25 -25.73
N HIS A 220 1.19 8.11 -25.73
CA HIS A 220 1.37 9.49 -26.17
C HIS A 220 2.22 10.32 -25.22
N LEU A 221 2.06 10.15 -23.90
CA LEU A 221 2.92 10.80 -22.89
C LEU A 221 4.39 10.39 -23.04
N ASN A 222 4.68 9.11 -23.28
CA ASN A 222 6.04 8.63 -23.57
C ASN A 222 6.64 9.26 -24.83
N ASN A 223 5.84 9.39 -25.90
CA ASN A 223 6.29 10.04 -27.13
C ASN A 223 6.60 11.52 -26.90
N LYS A 224 5.72 12.24 -26.19
CA LYS A 224 5.96 13.65 -25.84
C LYS A 224 7.19 13.82 -24.96
N LEU A 225 7.45 12.90 -24.03
CA LEU A 225 8.65 12.95 -23.18
C LEU A 225 9.95 12.80 -23.99
N LYS A 226 9.96 11.97 -25.05
CA LYS A 226 11.10 11.81 -25.96
C LYS A 226 11.38 13.05 -26.81
N GLU A 227 10.33 13.81 -27.13
CA GLU A 227 10.40 15.04 -27.94
C GLU A 227 10.69 16.29 -27.11
N ALA A 228 10.45 16.24 -25.79
CA ALA A 228 10.48 17.40 -24.93
C ALA A 228 11.90 17.83 -24.53
N THR A 229 12.15 19.13 -24.52
CA THR A 229 13.23 19.73 -23.74
C THR A 229 12.86 19.70 -22.24
N ALA A 230 13.83 19.94 -21.35
CA ALA A 230 13.66 19.91 -19.89
C ALA A 230 12.70 21.02 -19.38
N THR A 231 11.41 20.88 -19.69
CA THR A 231 10.31 21.75 -19.28
C THR A 231 9.66 21.20 -18.01
N LYS A 232 8.90 22.05 -17.31
CA LYS A 232 8.14 21.61 -16.14
C LYS A 232 7.06 20.58 -16.49
N MET A 233 6.42 20.74 -17.64
CA MET A 233 5.48 19.75 -18.18
C MET A 233 6.18 18.39 -18.37
N ALA A 234 7.39 18.37 -18.94
CA ALA A 234 8.17 17.13 -19.06
C ALA A 234 8.48 16.47 -17.71
N LYS A 235 8.76 17.26 -16.66
CA LYS A 235 8.93 16.74 -15.29
C LYS A 235 7.63 16.12 -14.75
N GLN A 236 6.48 16.78 -14.93
CA GLN A 236 5.18 16.23 -14.53
C GLN A 236 4.85 14.93 -15.28
N VAL A 237 5.14 14.89 -16.58
CA VAL A 237 4.95 13.67 -17.40
C VAL A 237 5.87 12.55 -16.94
N SER A 238 7.16 12.83 -16.73
CA SER A 238 8.10 11.83 -16.22
C SER A 238 7.68 11.30 -14.86
N HIS A 239 7.24 12.19 -13.96
CA HIS A 239 6.76 11.82 -12.64
C HIS A 239 5.51 10.93 -12.74
N ALA A 240 4.47 11.31 -13.49
CA ALA A 240 3.28 10.47 -13.66
C ALA A 240 3.60 9.08 -14.25
N LEU A 241 4.49 9.00 -15.24
CA LEU A 241 4.85 7.74 -15.89
C LEU A 241 5.70 6.80 -15.01
N GLU A 242 6.46 7.35 -14.06
CA GLU A 242 7.25 6.56 -13.11
C GLU A 242 6.36 5.75 -12.16
N LEU A 243 5.30 6.39 -11.65
CA LEU A 243 4.24 5.77 -10.85
C LEU A 243 3.00 6.70 -10.92
N PRO A 244 1.79 6.18 -11.17
CA PRO A 244 0.59 7.02 -11.25
C PRO A 244 0.17 7.57 -9.90
N TYR A 245 -0.49 8.73 -9.89
CA TYR A 245 -0.91 9.42 -8.65
C TYR A 245 -1.67 8.50 -7.68
N HIS A 246 -2.62 7.70 -8.17
CA HIS A 246 -3.44 6.82 -7.34
C HIS A 246 -2.62 5.75 -6.57
N ARG A 247 -1.44 5.38 -7.08
CA ARG A 247 -0.55 4.39 -6.46
C ARG A 247 0.60 5.00 -5.67
N ARG A 248 0.74 6.33 -5.67
CA ARG A 248 1.81 7.04 -4.97
C ARG A 248 1.52 7.18 -3.48
N LEU A 249 2.60 7.17 -2.69
CA LEU A 249 2.55 7.54 -1.29
C LEU A 249 2.21 9.03 -1.17
N GLN A 250 1.01 9.33 -0.65
CA GLN A 250 0.42 10.68 -0.70
C GLN A 250 1.28 11.75 -0.05
N ARG A 251 1.99 11.44 1.04
CA ARG A 251 2.86 12.42 1.72
C ARG A 251 4.13 12.75 0.93
N LEU A 252 4.71 11.78 0.21
CA LEU A 252 5.82 12.04 -0.72
C LEU A 252 5.34 12.82 -1.95
N GLU A 253 4.15 12.49 -2.44
CA GLU A 253 3.52 13.24 -3.52
C GLU A 253 3.28 14.69 -3.11
N ALA A 254 2.77 14.94 -1.90
CA ALA A 254 2.60 16.28 -1.35
C ALA A 254 3.92 17.05 -1.27
N ARG A 255 5.00 16.40 -0.78
CA ARG A 255 6.33 17.02 -0.75
C ARG A 255 6.80 17.40 -2.16
N TRP A 256 6.72 16.47 -3.11
CA TRP A 256 7.13 16.72 -4.49
C TRP A 256 6.28 17.82 -5.14
N PHE A 257 4.96 17.82 -4.88
CA PHE A 257 4.04 18.80 -5.45
C PHE A 257 4.26 20.19 -4.87
N ILE A 258 4.54 20.32 -3.57
CA ILE A 258 4.94 21.60 -2.94
C ILE A 258 6.21 22.16 -3.62
N ASP A 259 7.23 21.33 -3.81
CA ASP A 259 8.50 21.74 -4.43
C ASP A 259 8.34 22.14 -5.92
N ASN A 260 7.29 21.65 -6.58
CA ASN A 260 6.97 21.94 -7.98
C ASN A 260 5.71 22.79 -8.14
N TYR A 261 5.17 23.37 -7.06
CA TYR A 261 3.92 24.13 -7.10
C TYR A 261 4.10 25.42 -7.89
N GLU A 262 3.02 25.92 -8.49
CA GLU A 262 3.06 27.09 -9.37
C GLU A 262 2.15 28.18 -8.82
N GLU A 263 2.75 29.25 -8.31
CA GLU A 263 2.05 30.38 -7.70
C GLU A 263 1.58 31.34 -8.81
N LYS A 264 0.40 31.06 -9.40
CA LYS A 264 -0.15 31.87 -10.50
C LYS A 264 -1.06 33.00 -10.01
N THR A 265 -1.66 32.81 -8.84
CA THR A 265 -2.69 33.70 -8.29
C THR A 265 -2.43 33.97 -6.79
N PRO A 266 -3.00 35.05 -6.22
CA PRO A 266 -3.00 35.27 -4.78
C PRO A 266 -3.49 34.06 -3.97
N HIS A 267 -4.50 33.35 -4.47
CA HIS A 267 -5.02 32.12 -3.85
C HIS A 267 -3.99 30.98 -3.85
N ASP A 268 -3.20 30.86 -4.91
CA ASP A 268 -2.12 29.86 -4.98
C ASP A 268 -1.02 30.11 -3.93
N HIS A 269 -0.71 31.38 -3.65
CA HIS A 269 0.22 31.74 -2.58
C HIS A 269 -0.29 31.30 -1.19
N LEU A 270 -1.58 31.54 -0.90
CA LEU A 270 -2.20 31.15 0.37
C LEU A 270 -2.22 29.63 0.56
N LEU A 271 -2.58 28.89 -0.49
CA LEU A 271 -2.58 27.42 -0.50
C LEU A 271 -1.18 26.85 -0.27
N LEU A 272 -0.17 27.39 -0.96
CA LEU A 272 1.20 26.93 -0.82
C LEU A 272 1.76 27.25 0.58
N GLU A 273 1.46 28.42 1.12
CA GLU A 273 1.86 28.78 2.48
C GLU A 273 1.26 27.81 3.50
N LEU A 274 -0.06 27.55 3.42
CA LEU A 274 -0.72 26.58 4.30
C LEU A 274 -0.10 25.18 4.18
N ALA A 275 0.15 24.72 2.96
CA ALA A 275 0.74 23.41 2.70
C ALA A 275 2.14 23.26 3.34
N LYS A 276 2.98 24.30 3.25
CA LYS A 276 4.32 24.29 3.85
C LYS A 276 4.26 24.29 5.38
N LEU A 277 3.39 25.13 5.96
CA LEU A 277 3.22 25.19 7.42
C LEU A 277 2.70 23.84 7.95
N ASP A 278 1.65 23.30 7.33
CA ASP A 278 1.05 22.04 7.74
C ASP A 278 2.01 20.86 7.61
N PHE A 279 2.73 20.77 6.47
CA PHE A 279 3.70 19.70 6.26
C PHE A 279 4.75 19.68 7.36
N ASN A 280 5.30 20.84 7.73
CA ASN A 280 6.30 20.98 8.78
C ASN A 280 5.74 20.67 10.18
N MET A 281 4.51 21.10 10.47
CA MET A 281 3.84 20.79 11.73
C MET A 281 3.62 19.28 11.89
N VAL A 282 3.11 18.62 10.86
CA VAL A 282 2.90 17.17 10.90
C VAL A 282 4.25 16.42 10.89
N GLN A 283 5.28 16.92 10.20
CA GLN A 283 6.64 16.37 10.30
C GLN A 283 7.17 16.43 11.74
N SER A 284 6.99 17.55 12.45
CA SER A 284 7.38 17.70 13.85
C SER A 284 6.64 16.72 14.77
N LEU A 285 5.33 16.56 14.57
CA LEU A 285 4.54 15.54 15.28
C LEU A 285 5.11 14.13 15.06
N MET A 286 5.46 13.78 13.82
CA MET A 286 6.03 12.49 13.47
C MET A 286 7.44 12.27 14.05
N GLN A 287 8.25 13.33 14.15
CA GLN A 287 9.54 13.28 14.82
C GLN A 287 9.39 12.99 16.33
N ASN A 288 8.37 13.56 16.98
CA ASN A 288 8.08 13.28 18.40
C ASN A 288 7.63 11.82 18.60
N GLU A 289 6.78 11.29 17.72
CA GLU A 289 6.41 9.88 17.73
C GLU A 289 7.64 8.97 17.61
N LEU A 290 8.56 9.30 16.69
CA LEU A 290 9.76 8.53 16.49
C LEU A 290 10.71 8.56 17.69
N GLN A 291 10.73 9.65 18.47
CA GLN A 291 11.46 9.70 19.75
C GLN A 291 10.84 8.82 20.84
N GLU A 292 9.51 8.71 20.88
CA GLU A 292 8.83 7.74 21.75
C GLU A 292 9.16 6.31 21.35
N LEU A 293 9.11 6.03 20.05
CA LEU A 293 9.37 4.72 19.48
C LEU A 293 10.84 4.30 19.61
N SER A 294 11.79 5.22 19.51
CA SER A 294 13.21 4.93 19.70
C SER A 294 13.54 4.55 21.14
N ARG A 295 12.86 5.17 22.12
CA ARG A 295 12.94 4.74 23.52
C ARG A 295 12.42 3.33 23.71
N TRP A 296 11.22 3.04 23.19
CA TRP A 296 10.64 1.69 23.24
C TRP A 296 11.54 0.65 22.56
N TRP A 297 12.09 0.95 21.39
CA TRP A 297 12.96 0.03 20.65
C TRP A 297 14.24 -0.31 21.43
N ARG A 298 14.84 0.69 22.08
CA ARG A 298 16.00 0.50 22.96
C ARG A 298 15.63 -0.28 24.23
N GLU A 299 14.45 -0.07 24.80
CA GLU A 299 13.97 -0.76 26.00
C GLU A 299 13.71 -2.25 25.75
N ILE A 300 13.10 -2.63 24.62
CA ILE A 300 12.94 -4.04 24.27
C ILE A 300 14.30 -4.69 23.94
N GLY A 301 15.24 -3.90 23.43
CA GLY A 301 16.66 -4.27 23.31
C GLY A 301 16.97 -5.41 22.34
N LEU A 302 15.99 -5.87 21.54
CA LEU A 302 16.15 -7.03 20.66
C LEU A 302 17.26 -6.81 19.63
N ALA A 303 17.26 -5.68 18.91
CA ALA A 303 18.28 -5.34 17.92
C ALA A 303 19.70 -5.25 18.51
N SER A 304 19.83 -4.94 19.80
CA SER A 304 21.14 -4.90 20.48
C SER A 304 21.60 -6.25 21.03
N LYS A 305 20.66 -7.17 21.30
CA LYS A 305 20.93 -8.47 21.91
C LYS A 305 20.97 -9.62 20.90
N LEU A 306 20.35 -9.44 19.74
CA LEU A 306 20.30 -10.38 18.64
C LEU A 306 21.10 -9.79 17.49
N ASP A 307 22.34 -10.22 17.33
CA ASP A 307 23.26 -9.69 16.31
C ASP A 307 22.89 -10.08 14.87
N PHE A 308 22.03 -11.08 14.71
CA PHE A 308 21.56 -11.58 13.42
C PHE A 308 20.31 -10.85 12.87
N VAL A 309 19.68 -9.94 13.63
CA VAL A 309 18.44 -9.27 13.20
C VAL A 309 18.70 -7.86 12.66
N ARG A 310 17.82 -7.42 11.78
CA ARG A 310 17.82 -6.06 11.20
C ARG A 310 17.43 -5.01 12.25
N ASP A 311 18.24 -3.95 12.36
CA ASP A 311 17.86 -2.73 13.07
C ASP A 311 17.31 -1.69 12.08
N ARG A 312 15.98 -1.61 12.00
CA ARG A 312 15.24 -0.88 10.95
C ARG A 312 14.08 -0.03 11.46
N LEU A 313 14.19 0.50 12.69
CA LEU A 313 13.11 1.27 13.33
C LEU A 313 12.63 2.45 12.46
N MET A 314 13.55 3.16 11.79
CA MET A 314 13.19 4.29 10.94
C MET A 314 12.40 3.85 9.71
N GLU A 315 12.84 2.79 9.05
CA GLU A 315 12.20 2.24 7.85
C GLU A 315 10.82 1.66 8.18
N VAL A 316 10.67 0.95 9.31
CA VAL A 316 9.35 0.45 9.74
C VAL A 316 8.42 1.60 10.20
N TYR A 317 8.97 2.69 10.74
CA TYR A 317 8.17 3.90 11.03
C TYR A 317 7.73 4.61 9.74
N PHE A 318 8.60 4.70 8.73
CA PHE A 318 8.25 5.22 7.41
C PHE A 318 7.08 4.44 6.79
N TRP A 319 7.05 3.12 6.96
CA TRP A 319 5.92 2.28 6.55
C TRP A 319 4.62 2.61 7.29
N ALA A 320 4.66 2.70 8.61
CA ALA A 320 3.49 3.05 9.42
C ALA A 320 2.94 4.44 9.07
N LEU A 321 3.84 5.41 8.86
CA LEU A 321 3.51 6.73 8.33
C LEU A 321 2.88 6.65 6.95
N GLY A 322 3.39 5.77 6.10
CA GLY A 322 2.88 5.58 4.76
C GLY A 322 1.45 5.03 4.76
N MET A 323 1.16 4.10 5.66
CA MET A 323 -0.17 3.52 5.89
C MET A 323 -1.16 4.53 6.47
N ALA A 324 -0.75 5.27 7.51
CA ALA A 324 -1.61 6.19 8.25
C ALA A 324 -1.02 7.62 8.27
N PRO A 325 -1.08 8.37 7.15
CA PRO A 325 -0.40 9.65 7.00
C PRO A 325 -1.03 10.81 7.77
N HIS A 326 -2.31 10.71 8.13
CA HIS A 326 -3.07 11.80 8.77
C HIS A 326 -2.67 12.00 10.23
N PRO A 327 -2.44 13.24 10.71
CA PRO A 327 -1.89 13.48 12.05
C PRO A 327 -2.71 12.86 13.19
N GLN A 328 -4.05 12.77 13.03
CA GLN A 328 -4.98 12.18 14.01
C GLN A 328 -4.72 10.68 14.26
N LEU A 329 -4.05 9.99 13.34
CA LEU A 329 -3.76 8.56 13.41
C LEU A 329 -2.44 8.22 14.14
N SER A 330 -2.01 9.09 15.06
CA SER A 330 -0.75 8.93 15.82
C SER A 330 -0.63 7.58 16.54
N ASN A 331 -1.67 7.19 17.29
CA ASN A 331 -1.67 5.90 17.99
C ASN A 331 -1.60 4.72 17.02
N CYS A 332 -2.28 4.81 15.88
CA CYS A 332 -2.22 3.81 14.81
C CYS A 332 -0.79 3.67 14.28
N ARG A 333 -0.13 4.79 13.95
CA ARG A 333 1.27 4.76 13.48
C ARG A 333 2.19 4.11 14.51
N LYS A 334 2.11 4.52 15.78
CA LYS A 334 2.97 3.98 16.84
C LYS A 334 2.77 2.47 17.03
N VAL A 335 1.52 2.00 17.07
CA VAL A 335 1.24 0.56 17.19
C VAL A 335 1.73 -0.21 15.96
N VAL A 336 1.43 0.27 14.75
CA VAL A 336 1.88 -0.39 13.50
C VAL A 336 3.41 -0.45 13.44
N THR A 337 4.13 0.60 13.83
CA THR A 337 5.59 0.58 13.90
C THR A 337 6.10 -0.48 14.87
N LYS A 338 5.50 -0.58 16.06
CA LYS A 338 5.88 -1.60 17.04
C LYS A 338 5.65 -3.01 16.49
N MET A 339 4.48 -3.24 15.90
CA MET A 339 4.13 -4.53 15.30
C MET A 339 5.08 -4.87 14.17
N PHE A 340 5.33 -3.94 13.25
CA PHE A 340 6.19 -4.19 12.10
C PHE A 340 7.65 -4.39 12.51
N GLY A 341 8.17 -3.63 13.47
CA GLY A 341 9.51 -3.87 14.02
C GLY A 341 9.67 -5.27 14.60
N LEU A 342 8.64 -5.78 15.29
CA LEU A 342 8.62 -7.17 15.78
C LEU A 342 8.49 -8.18 14.65
N VAL A 343 7.66 -7.92 13.63
CA VAL A 343 7.58 -8.76 12.42
C VAL A 343 8.97 -8.89 11.80
N THR A 344 9.70 -7.79 11.58
CA THR A 344 11.03 -7.83 10.95
C THR A 344 12.02 -8.68 11.74
N ILE A 345 12.01 -8.57 13.08
CA ILE A 345 12.87 -9.39 13.94
C ILE A 345 12.47 -10.86 13.88
N ILE A 346 11.17 -11.15 13.92
CA ILE A 346 10.69 -12.53 13.92
C ILE A 346 10.92 -13.17 12.55
N ASP A 347 10.73 -12.42 11.46
CA ASP A 347 11.11 -12.82 10.10
C ASP A 347 12.57 -13.29 10.07
N ASP A 348 13.51 -12.47 10.58
CA ASP A 348 14.94 -12.81 10.72
C ASP A 348 15.22 -14.08 11.56
N VAL A 349 14.35 -14.37 12.54
CA VAL A 349 14.43 -15.62 13.29
C VAL A 349 14.07 -16.81 12.39
N TYR A 350 13.05 -16.70 11.54
CA TYR A 350 12.57 -17.79 10.68
C TYR A 350 13.41 -18.01 9.42
N ASP A 351 13.83 -16.95 8.73
CA ASP A 351 14.47 -17.04 7.42
C ASP A 351 16.01 -17.13 7.47
N VAL A 352 16.64 -16.61 8.54
CA VAL A 352 18.10 -16.59 8.74
C VAL A 352 18.53 -17.56 9.84
N TYR A 353 18.10 -17.35 11.08
CA TYR A 353 18.86 -17.85 12.23
C TYR A 353 18.37 -19.17 12.85
N GLY A 354 17.05 -19.35 12.95
CA GLY A 354 16.43 -20.48 13.65
C GLY A 354 16.57 -21.81 12.91
N THR A 355 16.66 -22.90 13.67
CA THR A 355 16.54 -24.28 13.13
C THR A 355 15.06 -24.65 13.01
N LEU A 356 14.70 -25.59 12.13
CA LEU A 356 13.29 -26.00 12.02
C LEU A 356 12.66 -26.45 13.36
N ASP A 357 13.44 -27.10 14.23
CA ASP A 357 12.98 -27.50 15.56
C ASP A 357 12.73 -26.30 16.48
N ASP A 358 13.67 -25.33 16.50
CA ASP A 358 13.52 -24.07 17.24
C ASP A 358 12.27 -23.30 16.73
N LEU A 359 12.08 -23.24 15.42
CA LEU A 359 10.98 -22.52 14.77
C LEU A 359 9.63 -23.16 15.07
N GLN A 360 9.56 -24.49 15.09
CA GLN A 360 8.34 -25.20 15.48
C GLN A 360 7.97 -24.89 16.94
N LEU A 361 8.95 -24.88 17.86
CA LEU A 361 8.72 -24.50 19.27
C LEU A 361 8.22 -23.06 19.39
N PHE A 362 8.79 -22.12 18.63
CA PHE A 362 8.35 -20.72 18.63
C PHE A 362 6.93 -20.57 18.07
N THR A 363 6.62 -21.22 16.95
CA THR A 363 5.27 -21.22 16.36
C THR A 363 4.23 -21.77 17.36
N ASP A 364 4.55 -22.89 18.02
CA ASP A 364 3.66 -23.51 19.00
C ASP A 364 3.45 -22.61 20.24
N ALA A 365 4.50 -21.89 20.66
CA ALA A 365 4.42 -20.93 21.77
C ALA A 365 3.49 -19.76 21.44
N VAL A 366 3.61 -19.18 20.23
CA VAL A 366 2.74 -18.10 19.76
C VAL A 366 1.30 -18.58 19.54
N GLU A 367 1.11 -19.81 19.04
CA GLU A 367 -0.24 -20.38 18.90
C GLU A 367 -0.93 -20.60 20.24
N ARG A 368 -0.21 -21.09 21.26
CA ARG A 368 -0.76 -21.26 22.61
C ARG A 368 -1.00 -19.93 23.31
N TRP A 369 -0.20 -18.91 22.97
CA TRP A 369 -0.24 -17.57 23.55
C TRP A 369 -0.22 -17.57 25.09
N ASP A 370 0.60 -18.45 25.67
CA ASP A 370 0.76 -18.63 27.11
C ASP A 370 2.19 -18.31 27.53
N VAL A 371 2.37 -17.37 28.46
CA VAL A 371 3.69 -16.92 28.93
C VAL A 371 4.50 -18.05 29.58
N HIS A 372 3.84 -19.09 30.12
CA HIS A 372 4.51 -20.19 30.82
C HIS A 372 5.32 -21.10 29.89
N VAL A 373 5.03 -21.10 28.58
CA VAL A 373 5.76 -21.91 27.59
C VAL A 373 7.18 -21.40 27.32
N ILE A 374 7.53 -20.20 27.80
CA ILE A 374 8.83 -19.57 27.60
C ILE A 374 10.00 -20.46 28.04
N ASN A 375 9.82 -21.29 29.06
CA ASN A 375 10.86 -22.15 29.59
C ASN A 375 11.29 -23.25 28.60
N ALA A 376 10.44 -23.57 27.62
CA ALA A 376 10.74 -24.53 26.57
C ALA A 376 11.45 -23.91 25.36
N LEU A 377 11.50 -22.57 25.26
CA LEU A 377 12.13 -21.89 24.14
C LEU A 377 13.65 -21.76 24.32
N PRO A 378 14.42 -21.77 23.22
CA PRO A 378 15.82 -21.34 23.23
C PRO A 378 15.98 -19.92 23.76
N GLU A 379 17.10 -19.61 24.41
CA GLU A 379 17.29 -18.33 25.12
C GLU A 379 17.07 -17.09 24.24
N TYR A 380 17.55 -17.11 22.99
CA TYR A 380 17.36 -16.00 22.05
C TYR A 380 15.89 -15.77 21.67
N MET A 381 15.09 -16.84 21.62
CA MET A 381 13.66 -16.81 21.31
C MET A 381 12.80 -16.36 22.50
N LYS A 382 13.26 -16.58 23.73
CA LYS A 382 12.55 -16.12 24.93
C LYS A 382 12.35 -14.61 24.92
N LEU A 383 13.39 -13.87 24.53
CA LEU A 383 13.34 -12.43 24.39
C LEU A 383 12.36 -12.00 23.29
N CYS A 384 12.41 -12.62 22.12
CA CYS A 384 11.47 -12.33 21.03
C CYS A 384 10.02 -12.58 21.44
N PHE A 385 9.75 -13.74 22.05
CA PHE A 385 8.41 -14.12 22.48
C PHE A 385 7.88 -13.17 23.56
N LEU A 386 8.67 -12.82 24.58
CA LEU A 386 8.22 -11.88 25.61
C LEU A 386 8.01 -10.47 25.06
N ALA A 387 8.88 -9.99 24.18
CA ALA A 387 8.71 -8.68 23.55
C ALA A 387 7.42 -8.63 22.71
N LEU A 388 7.16 -9.69 21.94
CA LEU A 388 5.92 -9.86 21.18
C LEU A 388 4.70 -9.91 22.11
N TYR A 389 4.72 -10.82 23.09
CA TYR A 389 3.64 -11.02 24.05
C TYR A 389 3.31 -9.70 24.76
N ASN A 390 4.30 -9.03 25.34
CA ASN A 390 4.09 -7.79 26.08
C ASN A 390 3.54 -6.67 25.17
N THR A 391 4.10 -6.51 23.96
CA THR A 391 3.68 -5.44 23.03
C THR A 391 2.24 -5.64 22.55
N VAL A 392 1.87 -6.88 22.22
CA VAL A 392 0.51 -7.20 21.77
C VAL A 392 -0.50 -7.08 22.92
N ASN A 393 -0.15 -7.56 24.12
CA ASN A 393 -1.01 -7.41 25.30
C ASN A 393 -1.16 -5.93 25.71
N ASP A 394 -0.10 -5.12 25.66
CA ASP A 394 -0.15 -3.67 25.91
C ASP A 394 -1.06 -2.94 24.90
N THR A 395 -0.96 -3.33 23.62
CA THR A 395 -1.84 -2.82 22.56
C THR A 395 -3.29 -3.19 22.82
N ALA A 396 -3.57 -4.46 23.13
CA ALA A 396 -4.91 -4.93 23.43
C ALA A 396 -5.49 -4.25 24.68
N TYR A 397 -4.68 -4.05 25.72
CA TYR A 397 -5.06 -3.34 26.92
C TYR A 397 -5.41 -1.87 26.65
N THR A 398 -4.61 -1.18 25.84
CA THR A 398 -4.86 0.20 25.43
C THR A 398 -6.21 0.32 24.70
N ILE A 399 -6.48 -0.60 23.77
CA ILE A 399 -7.74 -0.61 23.02
C ILE A 399 -8.92 -0.97 23.93
N LEU A 400 -8.77 -1.96 24.81
CA LEU A 400 -9.79 -2.34 25.79
C LEU A 400 -10.13 -1.17 26.71
N LYS A 401 -9.14 -0.41 27.15
CA LYS A 401 -9.34 0.77 28.01
C LYS A 401 -10.14 1.87 27.32
N GLU A 402 -9.95 2.05 26.01
CA GLU A 402 -10.60 3.12 25.23
C GLU A 402 -11.96 2.70 24.66
N LYS A 403 -12.12 1.43 24.30
CA LYS A 403 -13.28 0.91 23.54
C LYS A 403 -14.09 -0.15 24.26
N GLU A 404 -13.65 -0.59 25.43
CA GLU A 404 -14.31 -1.63 26.25
C GLU A 404 -14.46 -3.00 25.54
N GLU A 405 -13.67 -3.25 24.49
CA GLU A 405 -13.67 -4.48 23.71
C GLU A 405 -12.35 -5.25 23.82
N ASN A 406 -12.45 -6.56 24.08
CA ASN A 406 -11.27 -7.43 24.16
C ASN A 406 -10.89 -7.99 22.78
N ASN A 407 -9.89 -7.36 22.15
CA ASN A 407 -9.38 -7.77 20.84
C ASN A 407 -8.11 -8.64 20.90
N LEU A 408 -7.60 -8.96 22.10
CA LEU A 408 -6.41 -9.81 22.27
C LEU A 408 -6.52 -11.15 21.52
N PRO A 409 -7.66 -11.88 21.52
CA PRO A 409 -7.77 -13.14 20.79
C PRO A 409 -7.54 -12.98 19.29
N CYS A 410 -8.02 -11.89 18.69
CA CYS A 410 -7.84 -11.63 17.26
C CYS A 410 -6.39 -11.26 16.94
N LEU A 411 -5.77 -10.40 17.76
CA LEU A 411 -4.36 -10.02 17.58
C LEU A 411 -3.43 -11.23 17.75
N ALA A 412 -3.61 -12.03 18.81
CA ALA A 412 -2.84 -13.26 19.04
C ALA A 412 -3.02 -14.26 17.89
N LYS A 413 -4.26 -14.42 17.38
CA LYS A 413 -4.54 -15.29 16.24
C LYS A 413 -3.85 -14.83 14.97
N SER A 414 -3.79 -13.52 14.71
CA SER A 414 -3.08 -12.95 13.57
C SER A 414 -1.57 -13.27 13.63
N TRP A 415 -0.94 -13.09 14.80
CA TRP A 415 0.46 -13.46 15.01
C TRP A 415 0.71 -14.97 14.91
N SER A 416 -0.21 -15.79 15.40
CA SER A 416 -0.14 -17.25 15.24
C SER A 416 -0.18 -17.66 13.77
N ASN A 417 -1.10 -17.09 12.99
CA ASN A 417 -1.19 -17.36 11.55
C ASN A 417 0.09 -16.91 10.83
N LEU A 418 0.64 -15.75 11.17
CA LEU A 418 1.91 -15.25 10.62
C LEU A 418 3.07 -16.21 10.91
N CYS A 419 3.26 -16.62 12.16
CA CYS A 419 4.34 -17.56 12.54
C CYS A 419 4.17 -18.94 11.89
N LYS A 420 2.94 -19.37 11.59
CA LYS A 420 2.68 -20.59 10.82
C LYS A 420 3.08 -20.43 9.36
N ALA A 421 2.79 -19.28 8.77
CA ALA A 421 3.17 -18.99 7.39
C ALA A 421 4.69 -18.89 7.22
N PHE A 422 5.39 -18.22 8.15
CA PHE A 422 6.86 -18.21 8.19
C PHE A 422 7.44 -19.61 8.38
N LEU A 423 6.87 -20.43 9.26
CA LEU A 423 7.31 -21.82 9.43
C LEU A 423 7.15 -22.63 8.14
N GLN A 424 6.08 -22.40 7.39
CA GLN A 424 5.84 -23.08 6.13
C GLN A 424 6.88 -22.69 5.07
N GLU A 425 7.25 -21.41 4.98
CA GLU A 425 8.35 -20.95 4.11
C GLU A 425 9.70 -21.52 4.52
N ALA A 426 10.00 -21.55 5.83
CA ALA A 426 11.19 -22.19 6.34
C ALA A 426 11.25 -23.69 5.98
N LYS A 427 10.10 -24.40 6.04
CA LYS A 427 9.99 -25.81 5.61
C LYS A 427 10.24 -25.95 4.11
N TRP A 428 9.69 -25.08 3.27
CA TRP A 428 9.97 -25.10 1.83
C TRP A 428 11.44 -24.85 1.52
N SER A 429 12.02 -23.81 2.13
CA SER A 429 13.43 -23.42 1.94
C SER A 429 14.41 -24.51 2.40
N ASN A 430 14.19 -25.11 3.57
CA ASN A 430 15.04 -26.18 4.10
C ASN A 430 14.98 -27.44 3.24
N ASN A 431 13.79 -27.80 2.73
CA ASN A 431 13.59 -28.99 1.92
C ASN A 431 13.78 -28.74 0.42
N LYS A 432 14.14 -27.51 0.01
CA LYS A 432 14.31 -27.09 -1.40
C LYS A 432 13.07 -27.38 -2.24
N ILE A 433 11.89 -27.15 -1.65
CA ILE A 433 10.58 -27.31 -2.31
C ILE A 433 10.20 -25.98 -2.95
N ILE A 434 9.89 -26.03 -4.25
CA ILE A 434 9.22 -24.95 -4.96
C ILE A 434 7.74 -25.34 -5.06
N PRO A 435 6.85 -24.77 -4.22
CA PRO A 435 5.41 -25.05 -4.30
C PRO A 435 4.82 -24.50 -5.60
N ALA A 436 3.61 -24.96 -5.93
CA ALA A 436 2.79 -24.32 -6.97
C ALA A 436 2.58 -22.84 -6.64
N PHE A 437 2.37 -22.00 -7.66
CA PHE A 437 2.20 -20.56 -7.50
C PHE A 437 1.01 -20.21 -6.61
N ASP A 438 -0.14 -20.86 -6.81
CA ASP A 438 -1.31 -20.60 -5.98
C ASP A 438 -1.09 -21.03 -4.51
N GLU A 439 -0.41 -22.17 -4.29
CA GLU A 439 -0.06 -22.64 -2.94
C GLU A 439 0.94 -21.69 -2.25
N TYR A 440 1.96 -21.24 -2.99
CA TYR A 440 2.88 -20.21 -2.53
C TYR A 440 2.10 -18.96 -2.12
N LEU A 441 1.26 -18.45 -3.04
CA LEU A 441 0.59 -17.17 -2.85
C LEU A 441 -0.31 -17.19 -1.62
N GLU A 442 -1.14 -18.23 -1.42
CA GLU A 442 -1.99 -18.30 -0.21
C GLU A 442 -1.20 -18.21 1.09
N ASN A 443 -0.03 -18.86 1.18
CA ASN A 443 0.84 -18.73 2.34
C ASN A 443 1.50 -17.35 2.39
N ALA A 444 1.98 -16.88 1.25
CA ALA A 444 2.78 -15.68 1.12
C ALA A 444 1.99 -14.38 1.38
N LEU A 445 0.67 -14.42 1.17
CA LEU A 445 -0.24 -13.36 1.59
C LEU A 445 -0.21 -13.16 3.10
N VAL A 446 -0.14 -14.26 3.86
CA VAL A 446 -0.05 -14.22 5.33
C VAL A 446 1.37 -13.88 5.78
N SER A 447 2.40 -14.52 5.21
CA SER A 447 3.81 -14.27 5.56
C SER A 447 4.27 -12.86 5.20
N SER A 448 3.62 -12.18 4.25
CA SER A 448 3.87 -10.76 3.97
C SER A 448 3.69 -9.86 5.19
N SER A 449 2.99 -10.32 6.23
CA SER A 449 2.62 -9.61 7.46
C SER A 449 1.56 -8.53 7.32
N GLY A 450 1.05 -8.26 6.11
CA GLY A 450 0.03 -7.23 5.89
C GLY A 450 -1.19 -7.37 6.80
N GLY A 451 -1.69 -8.59 7.00
CA GLY A 451 -2.79 -8.86 7.94
C GLY A 451 -2.45 -8.55 9.41
N ALA A 452 -1.21 -8.81 9.84
CA ALA A 452 -0.74 -8.51 11.19
C ALA A 452 -0.57 -7.00 11.45
N LEU A 453 -0.37 -6.20 10.40
CA LEU A 453 -0.36 -4.74 10.47
C LEU A 453 -1.78 -4.14 10.39
N LEU A 454 -2.64 -4.72 9.55
CA LEU A 454 -4.01 -4.24 9.34
C LEU A 454 -4.93 -4.57 10.52
N ALA A 455 -4.79 -5.72 11.18
CA ALA A 455 -5.62 -6.07 12.33
C ALA A 455 -5.61 -5.01 13.46
N PRO A 456 -4.44 -4.61 14.03
CA PRO A 456 -4.41 -3.55 15.03
C PRO A 456 -4.85 -2.19 14.46
N SER A 457 -4.57 -1.91 13.18
CA SER A 457 -5.02 -0.68 12.53
C SER A 457 -6.54 -0.56 12.51
N TYR A 458 -7.25 -1.65 12.16
CA TYR A 458 -8.71 -1.71 12.20
C TYR A 458 -9.24 -1.40 13.60
N PHE A 459 -8.72 -2.09 14.62
CA PHE A 459 -9.18 -1.90 15.98
C PHE A 459 -8.92 -0.50 16.52
N LEU A 460 -7.90 0.21 16.03
CA LEU A 460 -7.61 1.58 16.46
C LEU A 460 -8.53 2.61 15.80
N VAL A 461 -8.88 2.43 14.53
CA VAL A 461 -9.68 3.42 13.79
C VAL A 461 -11.17 3.09 13.70
N SER A 462 -11.57 1.86 14.00
CA SER A 462 -12.98 1.46 13.93
C SER A 462 -13.76 1.90 15.18
N PRO A 463 -14.92 2.56 15.04
CA PRO A 463 -15.74 2.91 16.19
C PRO A 463 -16.38 1.66 16.83
N ASN A 464 -16.76 0.66 16.02
CA ASN A 464 -17.36 -0.59 16.48
C ASN A 464 -16.83 -1.77 15.65
N ASN A 465 -16.72 -2.94 16.26
CA ASN A 465 -16.34 -4.16 15.55
C ASN A 465 -17.54 -4.85 14.91
N THR A 466 -17.40 -5.34 13.67
CA THR A 466 -18.43 -6.16 13.01
C THR A 466 -17.91 -7.56 12.72
N ASN A 467 -18.75 -8.59 12.90
CA ASN A 467 -18.36 -9.98 12.65
C ASN A 467 -17.79 -10.20 11.24
N GLN A 468 -18.36 -9.52 10.24
CA GLN A 468 -17.90 -9.63 8.85
C GLN A 468 -16.50 -9.00 8.68
N ALA A 469 -16.25 -7.83 9.26
CA ALA A 469 -14.91 -7.21 9.21
C ALA A 469 -13.86 -8.06 9.92
N LEU A 470 -14.21 -8.64 11.08
CA LEU A 470 -13.33 -9.57 11.81
C LEU A 470 -13.04 -10.83 11.01
N ASP A 471 -14.03 -11.38 10.32
CA ASP A 471 -13.86 -12.55 9.45
C ASP A 471 -12.95 -12.22 8.26
N SER A 472 -13.16 -11.08 7.59
CA SER A 472 -12.29 -10.62 6.50
C SER A 472 -10.85 -10.35 6.94
N LEU A 473 -10.64 -9.81 8.15
CA LEU A 473 -9.30 -9.61 8.74
C LEU A 473 -8.62 -10.93 9.09
N THR A 474 -9.38 -11.86 9.67
CA THR A 474 -8.83 -13.14 10.15
C THR A 474 -8.49 -14.08 8.99
N ASN A 475 -9.32 -14.07 7.94
CA ASN A 475 -9.20 -14.98 6.80
C ASN A 475 -8.57 -14.31 5.56
N CYS A 476 -8.19 -13.04 5.63
CA CYS A 476 -7.55 -12.29 4.54
C CYS A 476 -8.40 -12.28 3.25
N PHE A 477 -9.57 -11.65 3.30
CA PHE A 477 -10.51 -11.53 2.17
C PHE A 477 -10.74 -10.08 1.72
N GLY A 478 -11.28 -9.92 0.50
CA GLY A 478 -11.65 -8.64 -0.10
C GLY A 478 -10.50 -7.64 -0.09
N LEU A 479 -10.76 -6.44 0.43
CA LEU A 479 -9.78 -5.35 0.57
C LEU A 479 -8.47 -5.77 1.25
N VAL A 480 -8.54 -6.56 2.33
CA VAL A 480 -7.35 -7.03 3.07
C VAL A 480 -6.49 -7.92 2.17
N ARG A 481 -7.14 -8.81 1.42
CA ARG A 481 -6.47 -9.72 0.49
C ARG A 481 -5.71 -8.95 -0.58
N SER A 482 -6.41 -8.07 -1.32
CA SER A 482 -5.78 -7.33 -2.42
C SER A 482 -4.61 -6.48 -1.95
N SER A 483 -4.71 -5.88 -0.76
CA SER A 483 -3.61 -5.12 -0.20
C SER A 483 -2.40 -5.99 0.19
N CYS A 484 -2.64 -7.15 0.82
CA CYS A 484 -1.58 -8.11 1.12
C CYS A 484 -0.95 -8.70 -0.15
N THR A 485 -1.74 -8.96 -1.19
CA THR A 485 -1.24 -9.44 -2.49
C THR A 485 -0.30 -8.42 -3.12
N ILE A 486 -0.71 -7.15 -3.17
CA ILE A 486 0.15 -6.10 -3.73
C ILE A 486 1.42 -5.93 -2.90
N PHE A 487 1.32 -5.95 -1.57
CA PHE A 487 2.49 -5.90 -0.70
C PHE A 487 3.45 -7.06 -1.02
N ARG A 488 2.97 -8.30 -0.99
CA ARG A 488 3.78 -9.48 -1.29
C ARG A 488 4.45 -9.38 -2.66
N LEU A 489 3.68 -9.12 -3.71
CA LEU A 489 4.21 -9.12 -5.07
C LEU A 489 5.19 -7.96 -5.32
N CYS A 490 4.96 -6.78 -4.72
CA CYS A 490 5.92 -5.68 -4.77
C CYS A 490 7.26 -6.08 -4.13
N ASN A 491 7.23 -6.71 -2.95
CA ASN A 491 8.45 -7.17 -2.29
C ASN A 491 9.16 -8.23 -3.15
N ASP A 492 8.48 -9.30 -3.57
CA ASP A 492 9.09 -10.39 -4.37
C ASP A 492 9.76 -9.87 -5.65
N LEU A 493 9.09 -8.96 -6.36
CA LEU A 493 9.64 -8.39 -7.59
C LEU A 493 10.97 -7.66 -7.36
N ALA A 494 11.16 -7.09 -6.16
CA ALA A 494 12.33 -6.30 -5.79
C ALA A 494 13.42 -7.10 -5.06
N THR A 495 13.07 -8.18 -4.36
CA THR A 495 13.98 -8.92 -3.47
C THR A 495 14.47 -10.25 -4.07
N SER A 496 13.75 -10.81 -5.05
CA SER A 496 13.97 -12.17 -5.58
C SER A 496 15.42 -12.49 -5.95
N GLU A 497 16.14 -11.57 -6.59
CA GLU A 497 17.55 -11.79 -6.96
C GLU A 497 18.43 -11.98 -5.71
N ALA A 498 18.29 -11.09 -4.73
CA ALA A 498 19.06 -11.14 -3.48
C ALA A 498 18.66 -12.32 -2.58
N GLU A 499 17.42 -12.79 -2.65
CA GLU A 499 16.95 -14.01 -1.96
C GLU A 499 17.61 -15.26 -2.56
N LEU A 500 17.62 -15.37 -3.90
CA LEU A 500 18.27 -16.47 -4.61
C LEU A 500 19.78 -16.53 -4.33
N GLU A 501 20.47 -15.39 -4.28
CA GLU A 501 21.88 -15.30 -3.90
C GLU A 501 22.16 -15.79 -2.46
N ARG A 502 21.19 -15.61 -1.55
CA ARG A 502 21.24 -16.11 -0.16
C ARG A 502 20.89 -17.59 -0.02
N GLY A 503 20.52 -18.25 -1.12
CA GLY A 503 20.21 -19.68 -1.17
C GLY A 503 18.76 -20.02 -0.85
N GLU A 504 17.88 -19.01 -0.81
CA GLU A 504 16.43 -19.21 -0.85
C GLU A 504 16.03 -19.72 -2.23
N THR A 505 14.96 -20.51 -2.30
CA THR A 505 14.54 -21.17 -3.55
C THR A 505 13.13 -20.80 -3.97
N THR A 506 12.42 -20.02 -3.16
CA THR A 506 10.96 -19.94 -3.23
C THR A 506 10.49 -18.50 -3.02
N ASN A 507 10.09 -17.86 -4.12
CA ASN A 507 9.30 -16.64 -4.16
C ASN A 507 8.26 -16.73 -5.28
N SER A 508 7.41 -15.71 -5.44
CA SER A 508 6.37 -15.72 -6.47
C SER A 508 6.93 -15.93 -7.88
N ILE A 509 8.09 -15.36 -8.21
CA ILE A 509 8.71 -15.48 -9.53
C ILE A 509 9.09 -16.94 -9.78
N THR A 510 9.83 -17.57 -8.85
CA THR A 510 10.28 -18.96 -9.01
C THR A 510 9.11 -19.94 -9.03
N SER A 511 8.10 -19.74 -8.17
CA SER A 511 6.91 -20.60 -8.14
C SER A 511 6.07 -20.45 -9.40
N TYR A 512 5.91 -19.24 -9.94
CA TYR A 512 5.21 -19.00 -11.20
C TYR A 512 5.93 -19.65 -12.38
N MET A 513 7.25 -19.48 -12.47
CA MET A 513 8.06 -20.13 -13.50
C MET A 513 7.99 -21.65 -13.42
N HIS A 514 8.01 -22.20 -12.21
CA HIS A 514 7.93 -23.65 -11.98
C HIS A 514 6.58 -24.24 -12.41
N GLU A 515 5.48 -23.56 -12.11
CA GLU A 515 4.14 -24.04 -12.48
C GLU A 515 3.86 -23.89 -13.98
N THR A 516 4.24 -22.75 -14.56
CA THR A 516 3.84 -22.39 -15.94
C THR A 516 4.91 -22.69 -17.00
N TRP A 517 6.13 -23.05 -16.59
CA TRP A 517 7.29 -23.27 -17.47
C TRP A 517 7.65 -22.04 -18.32
N THR A 518 7.37 -20.83 -17.81
CA THR A 518 7.64 -19.55 -18.47
C THR A 518 9.04 -19.00 -18.13
N SER A 519 9.51 -18.00 -18.89
CA SER A 519 10.75 -17.30 -18.56
C SER A 519 10.56 -16.36 -17.37
N GLU A 520 11.65 -15.98 -16.69
CA GLU A 520 11.61 -15.00 -15.60
C GLU A 520 10.96 -13.67 -16.03
N GLU A 521 11.30 -13.18 -17.23
CA GLU A 521 10.71 -11.94 -17.76
C GLU A 521 9.20 -12.06 -17.92
N GLN A 522 8.72 -13.20 -18.44
CA GLN A 522 7.28 -13.46 -18.54
C GLN A 522 6.63 -13.59 -17.17
N ALA A 523 7.27 -14.25 -16.21
CA ALA A 523 6.78 -14.36 -14.84
C ALA A 523 6.65 -12.98 -14.20
N ARG A 524 7.70 -12.16 -14.22
CA ARG A 524 7.69 -10.77 -13.71
C ARG A 524 6.59 -9.93 -14.36
N GLN A 525 6.40 -10.05 -15.67
CA GLN A 525 5.33 -9.34 -16.37
C GLN A 525 3.93 -9.80 -15.91
N ASN A 526 3.72 -11.10 -15.74
CA ASN A 526 2.46 -11.65 -15.24
C ASN A 526 2.17 -11.22 -13.79
N LEU A 527 3.18 -11.15 -12.92
CA LEU A 527 3.02 -10.63 -11.56
C LEU A 527 2.64 -9.14 -11.55
N ARG A 528 3.18 -8.33 -12.46
CA ARG A 528 2.75 -6.92 -12.63
C ARG A 528 1.30 -6.82 -13.08
N ILE A 529 0.85 -7.72 -13.97
CA ILE A 529 -0.56 -7.80 -14.38
C ILE A 529 -1.44 -8.20 -13.18
N LEU A 530 -1.00 -9.15 -12.35
CA LEU A 530 -1.71 -9.53 -11.13
C LEU A 530 -1.82 -8.37 -10.14
N ILE A 531 -0.75 -7.59 -9.94
CA ILE A 531 -0.80 -6.34 -9.15
C ILE A 531 -1.85 -5.38 -9.73
N ASP A 532 -1.90 -5.21 -11.05
CA ASP A 532 -2.90 -4.36 -11.70
C ASP A 532 -4.34 -4.86 -11.47
N THR A 533 -4.55 -6.17 -11.53
CA THR A 533 -5.85 -6.81 -11.22
C THR A 533 -6.26 -6.59 -9.77
N GLU A 534 -5.34 -6.77 -8.82
CA GLU A 534 -5.64 -6.55 -7.39
C GLU A 534 -5.91 -5.07 -7.07
N TRP A 535 -5.28 -4.14 -7.78
CA TRP A 535 -5.65 -2.72 -7.68
C TRP A 535 -7.09 -2.45 -8.15
N LYS A 536 -7.54 -3.12 -9.22
CA LYS A 536 -8.93 -2.98 -9.71
C LYS A 536 -9.95 -3.50 -8.70
N LYS A 537 -9.68 -4.67 -8.10
CA LYS A 537 -10.50 -5.23 -7.02
C LYS A 537 -10.55 -4.29 -5.81
N MET A 538 -9.41 -3.75 -5.41
CA MET A 538 -9.31 -2.79 -4.31
C MET A 538 -10.04 -1.47 -4.60
N ASN A 539 -10.05 -1.01 -5.84
CA ASN A 539 -10.83 0.15 -6.25
C ASN A 539 -12.33 -0.14 -6.10
N GLU A 540 -12.79 -1.29 -6.54
CA GLU A 540 -14.21 -1.69 -6.48
C GLU A 540 -14.72 -1.83 -5.04
N GLU A 541 -13.90 -2.39 -4.13
CA GLU A 541 -14.22 -2.54 -2.71
C GLU A 541 -14.54 -1.20 -2.00
N GLN A 542 -14.12 -0.05 -2.54
CA GLN A 542 -14.48 1.27 -2.01
C GLN A 542 -15.94 1.66 -2.32
N PHE A 543 -16.57 1.01 -3.30
CA PHE A 543 -17.94 1.31 -3.78
C PHE A 543 -18.95 0.22 -3.41
N LEU A 544 -18.47 -0.97 -3.07
CA LEU A 544 -19.31 -1.96 -2.40
C LEU A 544 -19.77 -1.37 -1.06
N ASP A 545 -20.88 -1.86 -0.50
CA ASP A 545 -21.32 -1.55 0.87
C ASP A 545 -20.30 -2.13 1.88
N SER A 546 -19.08 -1.60 1.84
CA SER A 546 -17.91 -2.05 2.57
C SER A 546 -18.18 -1.87 4.05
N LYS A 547 -17.94 -2.95 4.80
CA LYS A 547 -18.19 -2.98 6.24
C LYS A 547 -17.04 -2.37 7.04
N PHE A 548 -16.05 -1.85 6.36
CA PHE A 548 -14.91 -1.19 6.95
C PHE A 548 -15.14 0.33 7.05
N PRO A 549 -14.75 0.96 8.17
CA PRO A 549 -14.69 2.41 8.26
C PRO A 549 -13.79 3.00 7.18
N LYS A 550 -14.15 4.18 6.66
CA LYS A 550 -13.37 4.92 5.63
C LYS A 550 -11.87 5.03 5.98
N ALA A 551 -11.56 5.36 7.23
CA ALA A 551 -10.19 5.45 7.72
C ALA A 551 -9.42 4.12 7.63
N PHE A 552 -10.07 2.98 7.91
CA PHE A 552 -9.42 1.68 7.75
C PHE A 552 -9.22 1.32 6.27
N MET A 553 -10.22 1.62 5.43
CA MET A 553 -10.09 1.37 4.00
C MET A 553 -8.91 2.15 3.40
N GLU A 554 -8.78 3.42 3.79
CA GLU A 554 -7.65 4.26 3.38
C GLU A 554 -6.31 3.69 3.86
N ILE A 555 -6.22 3.20 5.11
CA ILE A 555 -5.01 2.53 5.62
C ILE A 555 -4.66 1.29 4.78
N ALA A 556 -5.64 0.46 4.43
CA ALA A 556 -5.41 -0.72 3.61
C ALA A 556 -4.94 -0.36 2.19
N ILE A 557 -5.53 0.66 1.56
CA ILE A 557 -5.08 1.16 0.25
C ILE A 557 -3.67 1.76 0.34
N ASN A 558 -3.40 2.51 1.41
CA ASN A 558 -2.10 3.12 1.65
C ASN A 558 -1.01 2.09 1.93
N MET A 559 -1.33 0.92 2.49
CA MET A 559 -0.38 -0.20 2.58
C MET A 559 0.10 -0.64 1.19
N ALA A 560 -0.80 -0.72 0.20
CA ALA A 560 -0.42 -1.00 -1.18
C ALA A 560 0.45 0.12 -1.77
N ARG A 561 0.12 1.40 -1.51
CA ARG A 561 0.92 2.56 -1.97
C ARG A 561 2.34 2.57 -1.39
N VAL A 562 2.49 2.33 -0.09
CA VAL A 562 3.82 2.30 0.56
C VAL A 562 4.61 1.06 0.14
N SER A 563 3.94 -0.04 -0.24
CA SER A 563 4.58 -1.19 -0.88
C SER A 563 5.21 -0.83 -2.22
N HIS A 564 4.43 -0.17 -3.10
CA HIS A 564 4.95 0.36 -4.38
C HIS A 564 6.14 1.28 -4.15
N CYS A 565 6.04 2.19 -3.17
CA CYS A 565 7.11 3.11 -2.85
C CYS A 565 8.37 2.38 -2.38
N THR A 566 8.26 1.54 -1.36
CA THR A 566 9.42 0.88 -0.73
C THR A 566 10.18 -0.01 -1.70
N TYR A 567 9.46 -0.73 -2.55
CA TYR A 567 10.04 -1.74 -3.43
C TYR A 567 10.24 -1.27 -4.87
N GLN A 568 10.08 0.02 -5.15
CA GLN A 568 10.11 0.56 -6.51
C GLN A 568 11.45 0.35 -7.22
N PHE A 569 12.56 0.46 -6.47
CA PHE A 569 13.93 0.46 -7.00
C PHE A 569 14.83 -0.54 -6.29
N GLY A 570 14.25 -1.56 -5.62
CA GLY A 570 14.97 -2.55 -4.84
C GLY A 570 14.41 -2.69 -3.43
N ASP A 571 15.15 -3.35 -2.55
CA ASP A 571 14.72 -3.62 -1.17
C ASP A 571 14.92 -2.39 -0.25
N GLY A 572 13.97 -1.46 -0.28
CA GLY A 572 13.98 -0.26 0.55
C GLY A 572 13.79 -0.49 2.06
N LEU A 573 13.55 -1.72 2.51
CA LEU A 573 13.34 -2.07 3.92
C LEU A 573 14.53 -2.86 4.49
N GLY A 574 14.87 -3.99 3.89
CA GLY A 574 15.97 -4.85 4.35
C GLY A 574 17.35 -4.27 4.03
N ARG A 575 17.50 -3.66 2.84
CA ARG A 575 18.75 -3.11 2.31
C ARG A 575 18.56 -1.68 1.77
N PRO A 576 18.16 -0.71 2.61
CA PRO A 576 17.80 0.63 2.17
C PRO A 576 18.98 1.35 1.50
N ASP A 577 18.82 1.64 0.22
CA ASP A 577 19.78 2.39 -0.58
C ASP A 577 19.66 3.91 -0.35
N ASN A 578 20.46 4.70 -1.06
CA ASN A 578 20.40 6.16 -0.98
C ASN A 578 19.01 6.70 -1.38
N THR A 579 18.32 6.05 -2.30
CA THR A 579 16.99 6.45 -2.76
C THR A 579 15.95 6.32 -1.63
N ALA A 580 15.93 5.16 -0.96
CA ALA A 580 15.08 4.91 0.21
C ALA A 580 15.39 5.89 1.35
N GLN A 581 16.68 6.09 1.66
CA GLN A 581 17.11 7.03 2.70
C GLN A 581 16.71 8.48 2.38
N ASN A 582 16.79 8.91 1.13
CA ASN A 582 16.40 10.26 0.72
C ASN A 582 14.89 10.49 0.88
N ARG A 583 14.05 9.48 0.59
CA ARG A 583 12.61 9.57 0.83
C ARG A 583 12.29 9.76 2.31
N ILE A 584 12.98 9.02 3.18
CA ILE A 584 12.87 9.17 4.64
C ILE A 584 13.30 10.57 5.08
N LYS A 585 14.45 11.07 4.60
CA LYS A 585 14.93 12.42 4.92
C LYS A 585 13.93 13.51 4.56
N LEU A 586 13.37 13.45 3.35
CA LEU A 586 12.39 14.43 2.86
C LEU A 586 11.12 14.50 3.72
N LEU A 587 10.68 13.37 4.29
CA LEU A 587 9.47 13.32 5.10
C LEU A 587 9.71 13.60 6.58
N LEU A 588 10.84 13.14 7.13
CA LEU A 588 11.05 13.05 8.58
C LEU A 588 12.21 13.90 9.12
N ILE A 589 13.05 14.48 8.27
CA ILE A 589 14.28 15.18 8.71
C ILE A 589 14.38 16.58 8.11
N GLU A 590 14.08 16.73 6.83
CA GLU A 590 14.24 17.97 6.08
C GLU A 590 12.92 18.75 6.03
N PRO A 591 12.73 19.79 6.84
CA PRO A 591 11.55 20.64 6.77
C PRO A 591 11.55 21.44 5.47
N ILE A 592 10.37 21.82 5.03
CA ILE A 592 10.20 22.71 3.89
C ILE A 592 10.53 24.14 4.33
N PRO A 593 11.37 24.89 3.61
CA PRO A 593 11.65 26.28 3.95
C PRO A 593 10.37 27.14 3.97
N ILE A 594 10.18 27.86 5.08
CA ILE A 594 9.06 28.81 5.26
C ILE A 594 9.58 30.24 5.27
N SER A 595 8.93 31.11 4.51
CA SER A 595 9.18 32.55 4.53
C SER A 595 8.30 33.16 5.61
N VAL A 596 8.69 33.09 6.89
CA VAL A 596 7.95 33.80 7.93
C VAL A 596 8.32 35.27 7.82
N THR A 597 7.52 36.06 7.10
CA THR A 597 7.54 37.52 7.23
C THR A 597 7.01 37.87 8.62
N THR A 598 7.94 38.16 9.54
CA THR A 598 7.67 38.78 10.84
C THR A 598 7.03 40.15 10.71
#